data_AF-A0A660W1G8-F1
#
_entry.id   AF-A0A660W1G8-F1
#
_cell.length_a   1.000
_cell.length_b   1.000
_cell.length_c   1.000
_cell.angle_alpha   90.00
_cell.angle_beta   90.00
_cell.angle_gamma   90.00
#
_symmetry.space_group_name_H-M   'P 1'
#
loop_
_entity.id
_entity.type
_entity.pdbx_description
1 polymer ?
#
loop_
_entity_poly.entity_id
_entity_poly.type
_entity_poly.pdbx_seq_one_letter_code
_entity_poly.pdbx_strand_id
1 'polypeptide(L)'
;MKRHEFYFARTAGVCIVLLAMSCLAAGCHQIVHIEDTQGQAIAGAQVTTQMAEGSGSGPGPSATTNRFGDAMLKRTSYNDPPLWIIVHKPGYRRRGVAYSPDNKIVIQIQRIIPK
;
A
#
# COMPACT_ATOMS: atom_id res chain seq x y z
N MET A 1 10.11 17.10 -9.87
CA MET A 1 8.95 16.19 -9.84
C MET A 1 9.47 14.76 -9.73
N LYS A 2 9.33 14.10 -8.58
CA LYS A 2 9.78 12.71 -8.42
C LYS A 2 8.77 11.80 -9.13
N ARG A 3 9.20 11.10 -10.18
CA ARG A 3 8.38 10.07 -10.82
C ARG A 3 8.30 8.89 -9.85
N HIS A 4 7.10 8.57 -9.38
CA HIS A 4 6.83 7.34 -8.66
C HIS A 4 6.75 6.22 -9.70
N GLU A 5 7.75 5.35 -9.73
CA GLU A 5 7.85 4.27 -10.71
C GLU A 5 7.18 3.00 -10.15
N PHE A 6 6.14 2.51 -10.83
CA PHE A 6 5.33 1.39 -10.34
C PHE A 6 5.86 0.06 -10.89
N TYR A 7 6.43 -0.79 -10.02
CA TYR A 7 6.87 -2.15 -10.41
C TYR A 7 5.75 -3.18 -10.23
N PHE A 8 5.64 -4.10 -11.19
CA PHE A 8 4.58 -5.09 -11.27
C PHE A 8 5.11 -6.50 -10.98
N ALA A 9 4.54 -7.19 -9.99
CA ALA A 9 4.61 -8.65 -9.90
C ALA A 9 3.27 -9.23 -10.35
N ARG A 10 3.26 -10.09 -11.37
CA ARG A 10 2.07 -10.71 -12.01
C ARG A 10 1.49 -11.87 -11.20
N THR A 11 1.39 -11.77 -9.88
CA THR A 11 0.70 -12.79 -9.07
C THR A 11 -0.72 -12.32 -8.79
N ALA A 12 -1.72 -13.08 -9.24
CA ALA A 12 -3.13 -12.76 -9.05
C ALA A 12 -3.41 -12.45 -7.57
N GLY A 13 -3.94 -11.26 -7.28
CA GLY A 13 -4.26 -10.83 -5.92
C GLY A 13 -3.15 -10.07 -5.18
N VAL A 14 -1.95 -9.89 -5.75
CA VAL A 14 -0.87 -9.08 -5.17
C VAL A 14 -0.72 -7.77 -5.94
N CYS A 15 -0.84 -6.64 -5.27
CA CYS A 15 -0.63 -5.30 -5.82
C CYS A 15 0.59 -4.66 -5.16
N ILE A 16 1.62 -4.34 -5.93
CA ILE A 16 2.84 -3.68 -5.44
C ILE A 16 2.83 -2.22 -5.89
N VAL A 17 3.16 -1.31 -4.98
CA VAL A 17 3.18 0.14 -5.21
C VAL A 17 4.47 0.73 -4.64
N LEU A 18 5.30 1.39 -5.46
CA LEU A 18 6.45 2.14 -4.96
C LEU A 18 5.99 3.45 -4.36
N LEU A 19 6.43 3.70 -3.15
CA LEU A 19 6.12 4.88 -2.39
C LEU A 19 7.42 5.57 -1.97
N ALA A 20 7.62 6.74 -2.54
CA ALA A 20 8.62 7.69 -2.06
C ALA A 20 7.87 8.74 -1.25
N MET A 21 7.53 8.47 0.02
CA MET A 21 6.95 9.53 0.86
C MET A 21 7.47 9.57 2.29
N SER A 22 7.77 10.81 2.64
CA SER A 22 8.51 11.35 3.77
C SER A 22 7.70 11.27 5.06
N CYS A 23 7.85 10.18 5.79
CA CYS A 23 7.59 10.27 7.21
C CYS A 23 8.81 10.94 7.86
N LEU A 24 8.71 12.26 8.10
CA LEU A 24 9.83 13.06 8.59
C LEU A 24 10.04 12.94 10.13
N ALA A 25 9.46 11.94 10.80
CA ALA A 25 9.65 11.73 12.24
C ALA A 25 9.40 10.27 12.67
N ALA A 26 10.18 9.77 13.63
CA ALA A 26 9.93 8.46 14.23
C ALA A 26 8.53 8.43 14.90
N GLY A 27 7.78 7.35 14.72
CA GLY A 27 6.45 7.17 15.33
C GLY A 27 5.27 7.62 14.48
N CYS A 28 5.47 7.92 13.19
CA CYS A 28 4.34 8.23 12.30
C CYS A 28 3.45 7.01 12.03
N HIS A 29 2.17 7.28 11.88
CA HIS A 29 1.19 6.34 11.36
C HIS A 29 0.95 6.65 9.89
N GLN A 30 1.16 5.64 9.04
CA GLN A 30 0.77 5.71 7.64
C GLN A 30 -0.54 4.95 7.48
N ILE A 31 -1.53 5.60 6.86
CA ILE A 31 -2.83 4.98 6.61
C ILE A 31 -2.88 4.59 5.14
N VAL A 32 -3.11 3.31 4.90
CA VAL A 32 -3.40 2.78 3.57
C VAL A 32 -4.88 2.46 3.51
N HIS A 33 -5.56 3.12 2.60
CA HIS A 33 -6.97 2.91 2.31
C HIS A 33 -7.12 2.12 1.03
N ILE A 34 -7.84 1.01 1.12
CA ILE A 34 -8.13 0.16 -0.03
C ILE A 34 -9.60 0.34 -0.35
N GLU A 35 -9.87 0.76 -1.57
CA GLU A 35 -11.22 0.95 -2.08
C GLU A 35 -11.36 0.27 -3.44
N ASP A 36 -12.59 0.00 -3.87
CA ASP A 36 -12.85 -0.41 -5.24
C ASP A 36 -12.94 0.78 -6.22
N THR A 37 -13.14 0.48 -7.49
CA THR A 37 -13.30 1.51 -8.53
C THR A 37 -14.59 2.33 -8.39
N GLN A 38 -15.49 1.96 -7.49
CA GLN A 38 -16.72 2.66 -7.16
C GLN A 38 -16.58 3.46 -5.84
N GLY A 39 -15.38 3.50 -5.25
CA GLY A 39 -15.10 4.18 -3.98
C GLY A 39 -15.58 3.42 -2.75
N GLN A 40 -15.92 2.13 -2.88
CA GLN A 40 -16.34 1.30 -1.74
C GLN A 40 -15.13 0.74 -1.02
N ALA A 41 -15.08 0.92 0.29
CA ALA A 41 -14.03 0.39 1.13
C ALA A 41 -13.93 -1.15 1.05
N ILE A 42 -12.71 -1.67 0.91
CA ILE A 42 -12.45 -3.11 0.88
C ILE A 42 -11.79 -3.58 2.19
N ALA A 43 -12.58 -4.30 2.98
CA ALA A 43 -12.12 -4.94 4.21
C ALA A 43 -11.37 -6.26 3.93
N GLY A 44 -10.50 -6.65 4.87
CA GLY A 44 -9.78 -7.93 4.84
C GLY A 44 -8.67 -8.02 3.78
N ALA A 45 -8.20 -6.89 3.25
CA ALA A 45 -7.00 -6.84 2.43
C ALA A 45 -5.77 -6.85 3.35
N GLN A 46 -4.78 -7.70 3.05
CA GLN A 46 -3.51 -7.68 3.77
C GLN A 46 -2.62 -6.61 3.14
N VAL A 47 -2.12 -5.69 3.95
CA VAL A 47 -1.21 -4.63 3.50
C VAL A 47 0.11 -4.83 4.21
N THR A 48 1.19 -5.01 3.45
CA THR A 48 2.55 -5.19 3.96
C THR A 48 3.45 -4.16 3.33
N THR A 49 4.38 -3.61 4.09
CA THR A 49 5.44 -2.76 3.54
C THR A 49 6.71 -3.57 3.33
N GLN A 50 7.53 -3.19 2.36
CA GLN A 50 8.87 -3.72 2.17
C GLN A 50 9.80 -2.58 1.79
N MET A 51 11.03 -2.57 2.29
CA MET A 51 12.01 -1.56 1.86
C MET A 51 12.34 -1.73 0.38
N ALA A 52 12.31 -0.63 -0.37
CA ALA A 52 12.49 -0.68 -1.81
C ALA A 52 13.94 -0.85 -2.25
N GLU A 53 14.89 -0.34 -1.47
CA GLU A 53 16.32 -0.41 -1.75
C GLU A 53 17.17 -0.46 -0.46
N GLY A 54 18.33 -1.12 -0.51
CA GLY A 54 19.29 -1.25 0.59
C GLY A 54 19.54 -2.70 1.06
N SER A 55 20.71 -2.97 1.63
CA SER A 55 21.19 -4.29 2.11
C SER A 55 20.40 -4.91 3.28
N GLY A 56 19.24 -4.34 3.61
CA GLY A 56 18.35 -4.79 4.68
C GLY A 56 16.91 -4.93 4.22
N SER A 57 16.65 -5.42 3.00
CA SER A 57 15.31 -5.62 2.41
C SER A 57 14.46 -6.66 3.16
N GLY A 58 14.05 -6.33 4.39
CA GLY A 58 13.15 -7.12 5.22
C GLY A 58 11.68 -6.74 5.04
N PRO A 59 10.75 -7.61 5.47
CA PRO A 59 9.36 -7.24 5.63
C PRO A 59 9.25 -6.09 6.64
N GLY A 60 8.60 -5.01 6.24
CA GLY A 60 8.23 -3.91 7.11
C GLY A 60 6.89 -4.17 7.80
N PRO A 61 6.33 -3.15 8.47
CA PRO A 61 5.01 -3.23 9.09
C PRO A 61 3.94 -3.80 8.15
N SER A 62 3.04 -4.60 8.73
CA SER A 62 1.86 -5.11 8.05
C SER A 62 0.60 -4.87 8.87
N ALA A 63 -0.53 -4.75 8.19
CA ALA A 63 -1.85 -4.60 8.80
C ALA A 63 -2.93 -5.11 7.83
N THR A 64 -4.03 -5.59 8.39
CA THR A 64 -5.23 -5.95 7.63
C THR A 64 -6.19 -4.77 7.59
N THR A 65 -6.81 -4.50 6.44
CA THR A 65 -7.82 -3.45 6.35
C THR A 65 -9.06 -3.76 7.19
N ASN A 66 -9.50 -2.75 7.94
CA ASN A 66 -10.73 -2.82 8.73
C ASN A 66 -11.99 -2.67 7.84
N ARG A 67 -13.18 -2.57 8.47
CA ARG A 67 -14.46 -2.37 7.75
C ARG A 67 -14.54 -1.10 6.89
N PHE A 68 -13.68 -0.12 7.17
CA PHE A 68 -13.57 1.13 6.43
C PHE A 68 -12.47 1.07 5.36
N GLY A 69 -11.87 -0.10 5.12
CA GLY A 69 -10.80 -0.25 4.13
C GLY A 69 -9.46 0.31 4.57
N ASP A 70 -9.32 0.72 5.83
CA ASP A 70 -8.10 1.33 6.35
C ASP A 70 -7.20 0.29 7.04
N ALA A 71 -5.92 0.31 6.67
CA ALA A 71 -4.83 -0.40 7.31
C ALA A 71 -3.84 0.64 7.87
N MET A 72 -3.65 0.65 9.19
CA MET A 72 -2.72 1.55 9.86
C MET A 72 -1.37 0.87 10.03
N LEU A 73 -0.34 1.43 9.40
CA LEU A 73 1.02 0.93 9.42
C LEU A 73 1.84 1.86 10.31
N LYS A 74 2.27 1.33 11.47
CA LYS A 74 3.10 2.09 12.41
C LYS A 74 4.56 1.97 12.01
N ARG A 75 5.21 3.11 11.75
CA ARG A 75 6.67 3.15 11.51
C ARG A 75 7.40 3.64 12.75
N THR A 76 8.49 2.97 13.05
CA THR A 76 9.34 3.27 14.20
C THR A 76 10.57 4.09 13.82
N SER A 77 10.87 4.29 12.52
CA SER A 77 12.10 4.95 12.09
C SER A 77 11.92 6.01 10.99
N TYR A 78 12.62 7.14 11.18
CA TYR A 78 12.55 8.41 10.44
C TYR A 78 13.23 8.37 9.05
N ASN A 79 14.23 7.50 8.87
CA ASN A 79 15.11 7.52 7.68
C ASN A 79 14.88 6.35 6.72
N ASP A 80 13.72 5.68 6.73
CA ASP A 80 13.57 4.52 5.84
C ASP A 80 13.57 4.99 4.36
N PRO A 81 14.27 4.26 3.48
CA PRO A 81 14.27 4.47 2.03
C PRO A 81 12.85 4.41 1.46
N PRO A 82 12.64 4.72 0.16
CA PRO A 82 11.37 4.42 -0.50
C PRO A 82 10.88 3.00 -0.13
N LEU A 83 9.57 2.85 0.07
CA LEU A 83 8.95 1.58 0.46
C LEU A 83 8.08 1.07 -0.68
N TRP A 84 8.04 -0.25 -0.83
CA TRP A 84 6.96 -0.94 -1.51
C TRP A 84 5.80 -1.11 -0.54
N ILE A 85 4.58 -0.80 -0.98
CA ILE A 85 3.36 -1.30 -0.35
C ILE A 85 2.84 -2.44 -1.19
N ILE A 86 2.70 -3.58 -0.53
CA ILE A 86 2.22 -4.84 -1.07
C ILE A 86 0.83 -5.06 -0.49
N VAL A 87 -0.19 -5.01 -1.34
CA VAL A 87 -1.56 -5.32 -0.96
C VAL A 87 -1.91 -6.70 -1.50
N HIS A 88 -2.31 -7.61 -0.63
CA HIS A 88 -2.79 -8.93 -0.99
C HIS A 88 -4.30 -9.05 -0.70
N LYS A 89 -5.09 -9.21 -1.77
CA LYS A 89 -6.51 -9.51 -1.72
C LYS A 89 -6.87 -10.45 -2.88
N PRO A 90 -7.07 -11.76 -2.62
CA PRO A 90 -7.46 -12.71 -3.65
C PRO A 90 -8.75 -12.30 -4.36
N GLY A 91 -8.78 -12.50 -5.68
CA GLY A 91 -9.92 -12.13 -6.52
C GLY A 91 -9.99 -10.64 -6.89
N TYR A 92 -8.92 -9.87 -6.65
CA TYR A 92 -8.83 -8.46 -7.03
C TYR A 92 -7.55 -8.16 -7.79
N ARG A 93 -7.57 -7.09 -8.59
CA ARG A 93 -6.41 -6.51 -9.29
C ARG A 93 -6.32 -5.01 -9.01
N ARG A 94 -5.11 -4.43 -9.06
CA ARG A 94 -4.93 -2.97 -8.94
C ARG A 94 -5.58 -2.25 -10.12
N ARG A 95 -6.22 -1.11 -9.85
CA ARG A 95 -6.69 -0.16 -10.86
C ARG A 95 -5.98 1.18 -10.79
N GLY A 96 -5.76 1.71 -9.59
CA GLY A 96 -5.24 3.06 -9.40
C GLY A 96 -4.52 3.20 -8.06
N VAL A 97 -3.71 4.25 -7.95
CA VAL A 97 -3.09 4.69 -6.69
C VAL A 97 -3.19 6.20 -6.66
N ALA A 98 -3.66 6.75 -5.55
CA ALA A 98 -3.71 8.18 -5.29
C ALA A 98 -3.09 8.48 -3.93
N TYR A 99 -2.53 9.67 -3.83
CA TYR A 99 -1.92 10.20 -2.62
C TYR A 99 -2.79 11.32 -2.09
N SER A 100 -3.23 11.19 -0.83
CA SER A 100 -3.89 12.28 -0.12
C SER A 100 -2.85 13.18 0.54
N PRO A 101 -3.08 14.51 0.62
CA PRO A 101 -2.27 15.41 1.45
C PRO A 101 -2.20 15.00 2.92
N ASP A 102 -3.16 14.23 3.43
CA ASP A 102 -3.25 13.82 4.85
C ASP A 102 -2.39 12.59 5.21
N ASN A 103 -1.32 12.30 4.45
CA ASN A 103 -0.53 11.06 4.57
C ASN A 103 -1.33 9.75 4.39
N LYS A 104 -2.52 9.84 3.79
CA LYS A 104 -3.36 8.70 3.43
C LYS A 104 -3.04 8.26 1.99
N ILE A 105 -2.75 6.99 1.81
CA ILE A 105 -2.55 6.40 0.48
C ILE A 105 -3.84 5.68 0.11
N VAL A 106 -4.41 6.03 -1.03
CA VAL A 106 -5.60 5.37 -1.54
C VAL A 106 -5.19 4.43 -2.67
N ILE A 107 -5.48 3.14 -2.51
CA ILE A 107 -5.23 2.11 -3.52
C ILE A 107 -6.57 1.61 -4.01
N GLN A 108 -6.85 1.90 -5.28
CA GLN A 108 -8.03 1.42 -5.95
C GLN A 108 -7.77 0.03 -6.52
N ILE A 109 -8.61 -0.93 -6.15
CA ILE A 109 -8.60 -2.29 -6.68
C ILE A 109 -9.90 -2.59 -7.40
N GLN A 110 -9.92 -3.63 -8.22
CA GLN A 110 -11.09 -4.06 -8.97
C GLN A 110 -11.23 -5.57 -8.81
N ARG A 111 -12.45 -6.03 -8.52
CA ARG A 111 -12.75 -7.46 -8.47
C ARG A 111 -12.51 -8.08 -9.85
N ILE A 112 -11.82 -9.22 -9.86
CA ILE A 112 -11.64 -10.06 -11.03
C ILE A 112 -12.90 -10.93 -11.14
N ILE A 113 -13.72 -10.66 -12.15
CA ILE A 113 -14.87 -11.49 -12.47
C ILE A 113 -14.36 -12.58 -13.43
N PRO A 114 -14.34 -13.86 -13.02
CA PRO A 114 -14.05 -14.94 -13.97
C PRO A 114 -15.15 -14.93 -15.05
N LYS A 115 -14.72 -14.97 -16.31
CA LYS A 115 -15.62 -15.14 -17.46
C LYS A 115 -16.12 -16.58 -17.53
#